data_AF-A0A661RZG9-F1
#
_entry.id   AF-A0A661RZG9-F1
#
_cell.length_a   1.000
_cell.length_b   1.000
_cell.length_c   1.000
_cell.angle_alpha   90.00
_cell.angle_beta   90.00
_cell.angle_gamma   90.00
#
_symmetry.space_group_name_H-M   'P 1'
#
loop_
_entity.id
_entity.type
_entity.pdbx_description
1 polymer ?
#
loop_
_entity_poly.entity_id
_entity_poly.type
_entity_poly.pdbx_seq_one_letter_code
_entity_poly.pdbx_strand_id
1 'polypeptide(L)'
;MGSQPEPRKNRVIFDMNTSHPNLSYEFYYLLRTEFELEGKLWQEPPSLSNFQKPSIKKEGIPFDNDKRLFRASTHSLPLEKWPVFQKCGWENILACYTGHFAGDDVRAEFFCSHALLGIAMLICDADMSDLAKHRVSIPLQGKDRTVPDEAVFELVPENSPERELLKIFHEPDNGSEQMPGPVCLAAFRPQFSTRHCRIKPGSSDSRLVPMQTASDAPNPIFAVYGLTHGDIVRAEERNATWPGELQNFLEGGGSALLARILPHLIIRGWQFSRMDMAAHDMRRFLQEKCAARSETDSAELRCLPGQKLSEGLQEMATLQAHAKETSGQLEKAVKTLEVHRNNTERYCRNPWYCLLKVF
;
A
#
# COMPACT_ATOMS: atom_id res chain seq x y z
N MET A 1 17.71 -1.11 63.89
CA MET A 1 17.92 -0.08 62.86
C MET A 1 17.91 -0.78 61.51
N GLY A 2 16.76 -0.81 60.84
CA GLY A 2 16.59 -1.44 59.54
C GLY A 2 16.34 -0.35 58.50
N SER A 3 17.22 -0.26 57.51
CA SER A 3 17.09 0.68 56.40
C SER A 3 16.70 -0.13 55.16
N GLN A 4 15.50 0.11 54.63
CA GLN A 4 15.05 -0.43 53.35
C GLN A 4 15.82 0.22 52.18
N PRO A 5 16.16 -0.52 51.11
CA PRO A 5 16.66 0.08 49.88
C PRO A 5 15.49 0.50 48.97
N GLU A 6 15.54 1.74 48.48
CA GLU A 6 14.64 2.25 47.43
C GLU A 6 14.83 1.50 46.09
N PRO A 7 13.76 1.34 45.29
CA PRO A 7 13.88 0.77 43.95
C PRO A 7 14.45 1.80 42.97
N ARG A 8 15.62 1.48 42.41
CA ARG A 8 16.23 2.21 41.29
C ARG A 8 15.28 2.18 40.08
N LYS A 9 14.82 3.37 39.66
CA LYS A 9 14.16 3.58 38.36
C LYS A 9 15.12 3.14 37.24
N ASN A 10 14.68 2.21 36.42
CA ASN A 10 15.38 1.81 35.19
C ASN A 10 15.44 3.01 34.23
N ARG A 11 16.61 3.65 34.18
CA ARG A 11 17.01 4.54 33.08
C ARG A 11 17.27 3.66 31.87
N VAL A 12 16.45 3.76 30.84
CA VAL A 12 16.78 3.24 29.51
C VAL A 12 17.90 4.13 28.98
N ILE A 13 19.11 3.58 28.91
CA ILE A 13 20.29 4.22 28.31
C ILE A 13 20.27 3.86 26.83
N PHE A 14 20.06 4.83 25.96
CA PHE A 14 20.29 4.69 24.53
C PHE A 14 21.76 4.99 24.25
N ASP A 15 22.53 3.96 23.89
CA ASP A 15 23.92 4.11 23.44
C ASP A 15 23.94 4.76 22.06
N MET A 16 24.73 5.84 21.95
CA MET A 16 24.93 6.63 20.74
C MET A 16 25.87 5.92 19.77
N ASN A 17 25.41 5.70 18.53
CA ASN A 17 26.30 5.45 17.39
C ASN A 17 25.82 6.26 16.17
N THR A 18 26.78 6.78 15.42
CA THR A 18 26.69 7.89 14.46
C THR A 18 26.05 7.55 13.11
N SER A 19 24.77 7.13 13.12
CA SER A 19 23.92 7.04 11.93
C SER A 19 22.45 7.25 12.37
N HIS A 20 21.85 8.38 12.00
CA HIS A 20 20.45 8.82 12.26
C HIS A 20 19.63 7.98 13.27
N PRO A 21 19.53 8.39 14.54
CA PRO A 21 19.06 7.52 15.64
C PRO A 21 17.55 7.22 15.70
N ASN A 22 16.70 7.75 14.81
CA ASN A 22 15.24 7.77 15.06
C ASN A 22 14.36 7.17 13.95
N LEU A 23 14.94 6.48 12.97
CA LEU A 23 14.14 5.88 11.89
C LEU A 23 13.54 4.56 12.31
N SER A 24 12.22 4.45 12.23
CA SER A 24 11.52 3.18 12.35
C SER A 24 10.78 2.83 11.07
N TYR A 25 10.84 1.56 10.70
CA TYR A 25 10.18 1.02 9.52
C TYR A 25 9.04 0.11 9.95
N GLU A 26 7.90 0.27 9.30
CA GLU A 26 6.75 -0.58 9.50
C GLU A 26 6.20 -1.09 8.19
N PHE A 27 5.79 -2.36 8.18
CA PHE A 27 5.16 -2.98 7.03
C PHE A 27 3.71 -3.28 7.34
N TYR A 28 2.85 -2.89 6.41
CA TYR A 28 1.42 -3.15 6.46
C TYR A 28 1.04 -4.03 5.28
N TYR A 29 0.32 -5.12 5.54
CA TYR A 29 -0.11 -6.08 4.53
C TYR A 29 -1.63 -6.10 4.51
N LEU A 30 -2.22 -5.75 3.37
CA LEU A 30 -3.67 -5.75 3.22
C LEU A 30 -4.10 -6.99 2.42
N LEU A 31 -4.87 -7.86 3.05
CA LEU A 31 -5.43 -9.07 2.44
C LEU A 31 -6.94 -8.94 2.33
N ARG A 32 -7.54 -9.58 1.32
CA ARG A 32 -8.96 -9.89 1.28
C ARG A 32 -9.28 -11.06 2.20
N THR A 33 -10.45 -11.07 2.79
CA THR A 33 -10.96 -12.23 3.54
C THR A 33 -11.71 -13.20 2.63
N GLU A 34 -12.11 -12.79 1.43
CA GLU A 34 -12.67 -13.68 0.40
C GLU A 34 -12.37 -13.23 -1.03
N PHE A 35 -12.31 -14.18 -1.95
CA PHE A 35 -12.16 -13.94 -3.39
C PHE A 35 -12.66 -15.14 -4.21
N GLU A 36 -13.08 -14.89 -5.45
CA GLU A 36 -13.44 -15.93 -6.41
C GLU A 36 -12.29 -16.15 -7.40
N LEU A 37 -11.96 -17.41 -7.65
CA LEU A 37 -10.95 -17.82 -8.62
C LEU A 37 -11.39 -19.13 -9.27
N GLU A 38 -11.39 -19.18 -10.60
CA GLU A 38 -11.82 -20.36 -11.38
C GLU A 38 -13.22 -20.89 -11.00
N GLY A 39 -14.16 -19.99 -10.68
CA GLY A 39 -15.52 -20.34 -10.26
C GLY A 39 -15.62 -20.94 -8.85
N LYS A 40 -14.53 -20.94 -8.08
CA LYS A 40 -14.48 -21.36 -6.70
C LYS A 40 -14.34 -20.15 -5.78
N LEU A 41 -15.23 -20.05 -4.79
CA LEU A 41 -15.12 -19.08 -3.72
C LEU A 41 -14.09 -19.55 -2.69
N TRP A 42 -13.05 -18.74 -2.48
CA TRP A 42 -12.05 -18.90 -1.43
C TRP A 42 -12.35 -17.95 -0.30
N GLN A 43 -12.41 -18.47 0.93
CA GLN A 43 -12.73 -17.70 2.12
C GLN A 43 -11.69 -17.96 3.21
N GLU A 44 -11.45 -16.91 4.00
CA GLU A 44 -10.65 -16.96 5.22
C GLU A 44 -11.27 -17.98 6.19
N PRO A 45 -10.44 -18.75 6.92
CA PRO A 45 -10.94 -19.63 7.98
C PRO A 45 -11.86 -18.89 8.96
N PRO A 46 -13.06 -19.43 9.29
CA PRO A 46 -14.00 -18.80 10.22
C PRO A 46 -13.40 -18.50 11.60
N SER A 47 -12.36 -19.25 11.98
CA SER A 47 -11.62 -19.05 13.23
C SER A 47 -10.91 -17.69 13.28
N LEU A 48 -10.53 -17.10 12.15
CA LEU A 48 -10.00 -15.74 12.05
C LEU A 48 -11.11 -14.68 12.01
N SER A 49 -12.32 -15.03 11.54
CA SER A 49 -13.45 -14.12 11.38
C SER A 49 -14.09 -13.69 12.72
N ASN A 50 -13.89 -14.46 13.80
CA ASN A 50 -14.45 -14.19 15.13
C ASN A 50 -13.73 -13.06 15.90
N PHE A 51 -12.66 -12.49 15.36
CA PHE A 51 -11.89 -11.43 16.01
C PHE A 51 -12.50 -10.05 15.77
N GLN A 52 -13.57 -9.74 16.50
CA GLN A 52 -14.27 -8.45 16.46
C GLN A 52 -13.53 -7.30 17.16
N LYS A 53 -12.38 -7.55 17.79
CA LYS A 53 -11.60 -6.51 18.47
C LYS A 53 -10.28 -6.29 17.72
N PRO A 54 -10.04 -5.07 17.21
CA PRO A 54 -8.85 -4.82 16.43
C PRO A 54 -7.64 -4.66 17.37
N SER A 55 -6.91 -5.75 17.54
CA SER A 55 -5.71 -5.84 18.37
C SER A 55 -4.51 -6.04 17.46
N ILE A 56 -3.67 -5.02 17.33
CA ILE A 56 -2.42 -5.02 16.52
C ILE A 56 -1.45 -6.14 16.93
N LYS A 57 -1.57 -6.67 18.15
CA LYS A 57 -0.45 -7.40 18.75
C LYS A 57 -0.38 -8.90 18.46
N LYS A 58 -1.35 -9.54 17.81
CA LYS A 58 -1.21 -10.96 17.41
C LYS A 58 -1.90 -11.39 16.12
N GLU A 59 -2.99 -10.75 15.70
CA GLU A 59 -3.79 -11.21 14.55
C GLU A 59 -4.34 -9.98 13.82
N GLY A 60 -4.29 -9.96 12.49
CA GLY A 60 -4.55 -8.77 11.68
C GLY A 60 -5.87 -8.06 12.00
N ILE A 61 -5.89 -6.74 11.80
CA ILE A 61 -7.04 -5.87 12.05
C ILE A 61 -8.06 -6.05 10.92
N PRO A 62 -9.33 -6.40 11.21
CA PRO A 62 -10.36 -6.38 10.18
C PRO A 62 -10.56 -4.94 9.69
N PHE A 63 -10.53 -4.78 8.37
CA PHE A 63 -10.76 -3.51 7.70
C PHE A 63 -11.88 -3.74 6.70
N ASP A 64 -13.05 -3.13 6.94
CA ASP A 64 -14.29 -3.50 6.24
C ASP A 64 -14.68 -4.98 6.51
N ASN A 65 -15.78 -5.44 5.91
CA ASN A 65 -16.27 -6.82 6.07
C ASN A 65 -15.41 -7.84 5.32
N ASP A 66 -14.68 -7.41 4.30
CA ASP A 66 -14.03 -8.28 3.31
C ASP A 66 -12.50 -8.16 3.26
N LYS A 67 -11.85 -7.44 4.20
CA LYS A 67 -10.39 -7.26 4.21
C LYS A 67 -9.80 -7.31 5.62
N ARG A 68 -8.49 -7.59 5.68
CA ARG A 68 -7.70 -7.66 6.90
C ARG A 68 -6.32 -7.02 6.71
N LEU A 69 -5.95 -6.15 7.64
CA LEU A 69 -4.67 -5.45 7.67
C LEU A 69 -3.75 -6.07 8.73
N PHE A 70 -2.62 -6.60 8.31
CA PHE A 70 -1.55 -7.04 9.22
C PHE A 70 -0.49 -5.95 9.34
N ARG A 71 0.07 -5.78 10.53
CA ARG A 71 1.19 -4.86 10.80
C ARG A 71 2.38 -5.67 11.30
N ALA A 72 3.52 -5.49 10.65
CA ALA A 72 4.82 -5.96 11.10
C ALA A 72 5.67 -4.74 11.45
N SER A 73 5.93 -4.52 12.74
CA SER A 73 6.76 -3.43 13.23
C SER A 73 8.21 -3.87 13.34
N THR A 74 9.13 -2.99 12.96
CA THR A 74 10.57 -3.14 13.22
C THR A 74 11.08 -1.90 13.92
N HIS A 75 11.15 -1.98 15.25
CA HIS A 75 11.79 -0.93 16.00
C HIS A 75 13.32 -1.03 15.79
N SER A 76 13.96 0.09 15.45
CA SER A 76 15.41 0.32 15.59
C SER A 76 16.39 -0.48 14.70
N LEU A 77 16.06 -0.75 13.43
CA LEU A 77 16.97 -1.46 12.49
C LEU A 77 17.30 -0.63 11.24
N PRO A 78 18.52 -0.78 10.66
CA PRO A 78 18.96 -0.01 9.50
C PRO A 78 18.10 -0.26 8.25
N LEU A 79 17.92 0.78 7.43
CA LEU A 79 17.15 0.75 6.19
C LEU A 79 17.58 -0.41 5.29
N GLU A 80 18.87 -0.69 5.17
CA GLU A 80 19.41 -1.69 4.24
C GLU A 80 18.89 -3.11 4.52
N LYS A 81 18.36 -3.35 5.73
CA LYS A 81 17.78 -4.64 6.14
C LYS A 81 16.26 -4.71 5.98
N TRP A 82 15.61 -3.67 5.45
CA TRP A 82 14.17 -3.65 5.19
C TRP A 82 13.65 -4.89 4.42
N PRO A 83 14.36 -5.47 3.42
CA PRO A 83 13.86 -6.65 2.71
C PRO A 83 13.71 -7.88 3.60
N VAL A 84 14.63 -8.04 4.56
CA VAL A 84 14.59 -9.15 5.53
C VAL A 84 13.33 -9.05 6.38
N PHE A 85 12.97 -7.84 6.82
CA PHE A 85 11.78 -7.62 7.63
C PHE A 85 10.50 -7.80 6.86
N GLN A 86 10.45 -7.33 5.61
CA GLN A 86 9.31 -7.59 4.76
C GLN A 86 9.09 -9.10 4.60
N LYS A 87 10.17 -9.87 4.41
CA LYS A 87 10.12 -11.33 4.34
C LYS A 87 9.62 -11.95 5.64
N CYS A 88 10.22 -11.61 6.78
CA CYS A 88 9.78 -12.13 8.08
C CYS A 88 8.32 -11.77 8.39
N GLY A 89 7.89 -10.55 8.07
CA GLY A 89 6.49 -10.13 8.21
C GLY A 89 5.54 -10.98 7.35
N TRP A 90 5.94 -11.30 6.13
CA TRP A 90 5.18 -12.20 5.25
C TRP A 90 5.14 -13.65 5.78
N GLU A 91 6.28 -14.19 6.21
CA GLU A 91 6.38 -15.53 6.79
C GLU A 91 5.51 -15.67 8.05
N ASN A 92 5.43 -14.63 8.88
CA ASN A 92 4.55 -14.61 10.05
C ASN A 92 3.06 -14.67 9.67
N ILE A 93 2.66 -13.97 8.59
CA ILE A 93 1.28 -14.04 8.08
C ILE A 93 1.00 -15.45 7.56
N LEU A 94 1.91 -16.04 6.78
CA LEU A 94 1.78 -17.42 6.29
C LEU A 94 1.64 -18.41 7.45
N ALA A 95 2.52 -18.33 8.47
CA ALA A 95 2.46 -19.19 9.64
C ALA A 95 1.14 -19.06 10.41
N CYS A 96 0.59 -17.84 10.51
CA CYS A 96 -0.73 -17.60 11.09
C CYS A 96 -1.81 -18.36 10.30
N TYR A 97 -1.88 -18.16 8.97
CA TYR A 97 -2.86 -18.85 8.13
C TYR A 97 -2.67 -20.37 8.10
N THR A 98 -1.44 -20.89 8.06
CA THR A 98 -1.14 -22.32 8.19
C THR A 98 -1.78 -22.90 9.45
N GLY A 99 -1.60 -22.24 10.59
CA GLY A 99 -2.20 -22.68 11.86
C GLY A 99 -3.73 -22.76 11.77
N HIS A 100 -4.38 -21.80 11.12
CA HIS A 100 -5.84 -21.77 10.95
C HIS A 100 -6.36 -22.71 9.84
N PHE A 101 -5.53 -23.08 8.87
CA PHE A 101 -5.80 -24.11 7.88
C PHE A 101 -5.36 -25.51 8.34
N ALA A 102 -5.28 -25.74 9.66
CA ALA A 102 -4.95 -27.04 10.26
C ALA A 102 -3.59 -27.62 9.80
N GLY A 103 -2.61 -26.75 9.52
CA GLY A 103 -1.26 -27.15 9.08
C GLY A 103 -1.12 -27.32 7.56
N ASP A 104 -2.12 -26.96 6.77
CA ASP A 104 -2.04 -27.01 5.30
C ASP A 104 -1.30 -25.77 4.74
N ASP A 105 0.03 -25.88 4.67
CA ASP A 105 0.93 -24.84 4.16
C ASP A 105 0.60 -24.44 2.71
N VAL A 106 0.28 -25.43 1.86
CA VAL A 106 0.00 -25.19 0.44
C VAL A 106 -1.27 -24.35 0.29
N ARG A 107 -2.31 -24.69 1.04
CA ARG A 107 -3.57 -23.92 1.03
C ARG A 107 -3.39 -22.53 1.63
N ALA A 108 -2.61 -22.39 2.70
CA ALA A 108 -2.31 -21.11 3.31
C ALA A 108 -1.54 -20.20 2.35
N GLU A 109 -0.47 -20.70 1.74
CA GLU A 109 0.33 -19.97 0.75
C GLU A 109 -0.50 -19.55 -0.46
N PHE A 110 -1.31 -20.47 -0.99
CA PHE A 110 -2.22 -20.20 -2.09
C PHE A 110 -3.20 -19.08 -1.72
N PHE A 111 -3.89 -19.20 -0.58
CA PHE A 111 -4.87 -18.20 -0.13
C PHE A 111 -4.20 -16.84 0.07
N CYS A 112 -3.11 -16.77 0.83
CA CYS A 112 -2.44 -15.51 1.15
C CYS A 112 -1.93 -14.80 -0.12
N SER A 113 -1.34 -15.56 -1.04
CA SER A 113 -0.79 -15.02 -2.30
C SER A 113 -1.88 -14.41 -3.19
N HIS A 114 -3.08 -15.00 -3.19
CA HIS A 114 -4.21 -14.50 -3.99
C HIS A 114 -5.03 -13.42 -3.26
N ALA A 115 -5.09 -13.48 -1.93
CA ALA A 115 -5.79 -12.52 -1.11
C ALA A 115 -5.05 -11.18 -0.98
N LEU A 116 -3.72 -11.17 -1.12
CA LEU A 116 -2.90 -9.97 -0.93
C LEU A 116 -3.22 -8.89 -1.98
N LEU A 117 -3.69 -7.73 -1.50
CA LEU A 117 -3.93 -6.53 -2.31
C LEU A 117 -2.68 -5.66 -2.43
N GLY A 118 -1.86 -5.60 -1.39
CA GLY A 118 -0.66 -4.80 -1.41
C GLY A 118 0.06 -4.74 -0.08
N ILE A 119 1.29 -4.23 -0.14
CA ILE A 119 2.19 -4.03 0.98
C ILE A 119 2.55 -2.55 1.02
N ALA A 120 2.35 -1.91 2.18
CA ALA A 120 2.80 -0.55 2.42
C ALA A 120 3.98 -0.56 3.39
N MET A 121 5.06 0.12 3.00
CA MET A 121 6.17 0.44 3.88
C MET A 121 6.00 1.87 4.41
N LEU A 122 5.95 2.01 5.72
CA LEU A 122 5.89 3.29 6.42
C LEU A 122 7.28 3.60 6.99
N ILE A 123 7.84 4.74 6.58
CA ILE A 123 9.09 5.28 7.10
C ILE A 123 8.71 6.36 8.12
N CYS A 124 8.88 6.08 9.40
CA CYS A 124 8.65 7.04 10.46
C CYS A 124 9.96 7.77 10.76
N ASP A 125 9.92 9.10 10.67
CA ASP A 125 11.03 9.98 11.03
C ASP A 125 10.51 11.11 11.95
N ALA A 126 11.44 11.84 12.57
CA ALA A 126 11.11 13.02 13.36
C ALA A 126 10.69 14.17 12.42
N ASP A 127 11.49 14.50 11.41
CA ASP A 127 11.27 15.69 10.58
C ASP A 127 11.18 15.40 9.06
N MET A 128 10.45 16.26 8.34
CA MET A 128 10.30 16.23 6.89
C MET A 128 11.62 16.46 6.16
N SER A 129 12.54 17.26 6.73
CA SER A 129 13.83 17.54 6.09
C SER A 129 14.74 16.30 6.05
N ASP A 130 14.67 15.47 7.08
CA ASP A 130 15.37 14.18 7.12
C ASP A 130 14.63 13.13 6.29
N LEU A 131 13.29 13.13 6.35
CA LEU A 131 12.47 12.26 5.51
C LEU A 131 12.76 12.44 4.00
N ALA A 132 12.97 13.69 3.57
CA ALA A 132 13.28 14.03 2.18
C ALA A 132 14.63 13.50 1.68
N LYS A 133 15.55 13.12 2.58
CA LYS A 133 16.85 12.54 2.21
C LYS A 133 16.77 11.04 1.94
N HIS A 134 15.69 10.39 2.39
CA HIS A 134 15.54 8.94 2.25
C HIS A 134 15.21 8.51 0.84
N ARG A 135 15.82 7.40 0.45
CA ARG A 135 15.60 6.72 -0.82
C ARG A 135 15.48 5.24 -0.57
N VAL A 136 14.49 4.60 -1.19
CA VAL A 136 14.27 3.17 -1.06
C VAL A 136 14.45 2.54 -2.42
N SER A 137 15.49 1.71 -2.57
CA SER A 137 15.76 0.99 -3.81
C SER A 137 15.19 -0.42 -3.75
N ILE A 138 14.49 -0.84 -4.82
CA ILE A 138 13.93 -2.19 -4.95
C ILE A 138 14.32 -2.78 -6.30
N PRO A 139 14.98 -3.95 -6.34
CA PRO A 139 15.37 -4.58 -7.60
C PRO A 139 14.16 -4.93 -8.48
N LEU A 140 14.32 -4.72 -9.78
CA LEU A 140 13.35 -5.11 -10.81
C LEU A 140 13.73 -6.48 -11.42
N GLN A 141 12.74 -7.34 -11.64
CA GLN A 141 12.90 -8.61 -12.33
C GLN A 141 12.26 -8.58 -13.73
N GLY A 142 12.87 -9.24 -14.71
CA GLY A 142 12.29 -9.41 -16.05
C GLY A 142 12.47 -8.20 -16.97
N LYS A 143 13.70 -7.67 -17.04
CA LYS A 143 14.03 -6.42 -17.72
C LYS A 143 13.75 -6.46 -19.23
N ASP A 144 13.19 -5.36 -19.73
CA ASP A 144 13.56 -4.82 -21.03
C ASP A 144 14.89 -4.07 -20.90
N ARG A 145 15.77 -4.11 -21.91
CA ARG A 145 17.15 -3.56 -21.84
C ARG A 145 17.24 -2.05 -21.54
N THR A 146 16.12 -1.34 -21.55
CA THR A 146 16.02 0.13 -21.47
C THR A 146 15.62 0.63 -20.07
N VAL A 147 15.32 -0.26 -19.12
CA VAL A 147 14.83 0.10 -17.77
C VAL A 147 15.95 -0.06 -16.73
N PRO A 148 16.06 0.83 -15.72
CA PRO A 148 17.03 0.69 -14.63
C PRO A 148 16.88 -0.62 -13.86
N ASP A 149 17.95 -1.05 -13.21
CA ASP A 149 18.00 -2.30 -12.45
C ASP A 149 17.13 -2.31 -11.20
N GLU A 150 16.83 -1.12 -10.66
CA GLU A 150 16.15 -0.94 -9.38
C GLU A 150 15.21 0.26 -9.43
N ALA A 151 14.01 0.10 -8.88
CA ALA A 151 13.08 1.19 -8.62
C ALA A 151 13.51 1.97 -7.37
N VAL A 152 13.89 3.22 -7.56
CA VAL A 152 14.22 4.14 -6.48
C VAL A 152 13.00 4.97 -6.12
N PHE A 153 12.46 4.74 -4.93
CA PHE A 153 11.35 5.51 -4.37
C PHE A 153 11.89 6.69 -3.57
N GLU A 154 11.37 7.88 -3.88
CA GLU A 154 11.76 9.14 -3.25
C GLU A 154 10.52 9.92 -2.84
N LEU A 155 10.71 10.81 -1.86
CA LEU A 155 9.66 11.73 -1.43
C LEU A 155 9.20 12.56 -2.62
N VAL A 156 7.88 12.64 -2.81
CA VAL A 156 7.28 13.42 -3.88
C VAL A 156 7.68 14.92 -3.75
N PRO A 157 8.01 15.61 -4.86
CA PRO A 157 8.44 17.01 -4.84
C PRO A 157 7.44 17.96 -4.16
N GLU A 158 7.92 19.05 -3.57
CA GLU A 158 7.13 20.04 -2.81
C GLU A 158 5.93 20.59 -3.58
N ASN A 159 6.11 20.81 -4.87
CA ASN A 159 5.09 21.42 -5.73
C ASN A 159 4.03 20.41 -6.21
N SER A 160 4.16 19.14 -5.85
CA SER A 160 3.20 18.12 -6.25
C SER A 160 2.00 18.11 -5.31
N PRO A 161 0.77 18.06 -5.84
CA PRO A 161 -0.42 17.87 -5.01
C PRO A 161 -0.28 16.61 -4.14
N GLU A 162 0.25 15.53 -4.69
CA GLU A 162 0.30 14.21 -4.05
C GLU A 162 1.33 14.08 -2.92
N ARG A 163 2.14 15.11 -2.64
CA ARG A 163 3.21 15.01 -1.64
C ARG A 163 2.68 14.71 -0.25
N GLU A 164 1.70 15.49 0.18
CA GLU A 164 1.15 15.44 1.53
C GLU A 164 -0.23 14.79 1.46
N LEU A 165 -0.32 13.55 1.92
CA LEU A 165 -1.56 12.79 1.93
C LEU A 165 -2.45 13.21 3.11
N LEU A 166 -1.83 13.52 4.25
CA LEU A 166 -2.52 13.91 5.47
C LEU A 166 -1.65 14.84 6.31
N LYS A 167 -2.28 15.85 6.92
CA LYS A 167 -1.71 16.67 7.98
C LYS A 167 -2.57 16.58 9.24
N ILE A 168 -1.93 16.42 10.39
CA ILE A 168 -2.60 16.34 11.69
C ILE A 168 -2.07 17.46 12.56
N PHE A 169 -3.00 18.22 13.13
CA PHE A 169 -2.71 19.33 14.03
C PHE A 169 -3.13 18.97 15.45
N HIS A 170 -2.30 19.36 16.42
CA HIS A 170 -2.67 19.35 17.83
C HIS A 170 -3.47 20.64 18.10
N GLU A 171 -4.77 20.51 18.36
CA GLU A 171 -5.56 21.62 18.88
C GLU A 171 -5.41 21.62 20.41
N PRO A 172 -4.73 22.60 21.00
CA PRO A 172 -4.46 22.57 22.44
C PRO A 172 -5.73 22.88 23.22
N ASP A 173 -6.00 22.08 24.26
CA ASP A 173 -6.82 22.55 25.38
C ASP A 173 -6.12 23.72 26.08
N ASN A 174 -6.90 24.65 26.64
CA ASN A 174 -6.39 25.85 27.32
C ASN A 174 -5.27 25.50 28.32
N GLY A 175 -4.02 25.79 27.94
CA GLY A 175 -2.82 25.60 28.77
C GLY A 175 -1.90 24.44 28.41
N SER A 176 -2.22 23.60 27.40
CA SER A 176 -1.31 22.55 26.93
C SER A 176 -0.28 23.06 25.93
N GLU A 177 0.92 22.44 25.92
CA GLU A 177 1.95 22.78 24.94
C GLU A 177 1.52 22.38 23.52
N GLN A 178 1.65 23.31 22.59
CA GLN A 178 1.39 23.06 21.17
C GLN A 178 2.51 22.25 20.53
N MET A 179 2.11 21.42 19.57
CA MET A 179 3.04 20.70 18.73
C MET A 179 3.77 21.70 17.81
N PRO A 180 5.12 21.65 17.71
CA PRO A 180 5.92 22.64 16.97
C PRO A 180 5.68 22.66 15.45
N GLY A 181 5.07 21.61 14.89
CA GLY A 181 4.67 21.52 13.49
C GLY A 181 3.71 20.35 13.26
N PRO A 182 2.91 20.34 12.18
CA PRO A 182 1.94 19.28 11.93
C PRO A 182 2.61 17.92 11.69
N VAL A 183 1.98 16.85 12.14
CA VAL A 183 2.34 15.49 11.72
C VAL A 183 1.93 15.35 10.26
N CYS A 184 2.84 14.90 9.41
CA CYS A 184 2.60 14.77 7.98
C CYS A 184 2.78 13.33 7.51
N LEU A 185 1.75 12.77 6.87
CA LEU A 185 1.86 11.55 6.07
C LEU A 185 2.12 11.96 4.62
N ALA A 186 3.24 11.49 4.06
CA ALA A 186 3.70 11.86 2.73
C ALA A 186 3.86 10.66 1.80
N ALA A 187 3.66 10.89 0.51
CA ALA A 187 3.83 9.85 -0.51
C ALA A 187 5.28 9.79 -0.99
N PHE A 188 5.77 8.55 -1.19
CA PHE A 188 6.98 8.28 -1.96
C PHE A 188 6.59 7.69 -3.31
N ARG A 189 7.27 8.11 -4.37
CA ARG A 189 7.03 7.63 -5.73
C ARG A 189 8.33 7.13 -6.36
N PRO A 190 8.25 6.10 -7.21
CA PRO A 190 9.41 5.67 -7.98
C PRO A 190 9.81 6.76 -8.98
N GLN A 191 11.10 7.01 -9.15
CA GLN A 191 11.62 8.03 -10.09
C GLN A 191 11.23 7.76 -11.55
N PHE A 192 10.95 6.51 -11.88
CA PHE A 192 10.47 6.08 -13.19
C PHE A 192 9.20 5.27 -13.05
N SER A 193 8.42 5.18 -14.13
CA SER A 193 7.10 4.55 -14.10
C SER A 193 7.20 3.05 -13.85
N THR A 194 7.04 2.62 -12.60
CA THR A 194 6.78 1.22 -12.23
C THR A 194 5.27 0.93 -12.17
N ARG A 195 4.45 1.72 -12.86
CA ARG A 195 2.97 1.68 -12.74
C ARG A 195 2.37 0.31 -13.09
N HIS A 196 3.14 -0.51 -13.82
CA HIS A 196 2.78 -1.88 -14.20
C HIS A 196 3.66 -2.92 -13.50
N CYS A 197 4.16 -2.62 -12.30
CA CYS A 197 4.91 -3.56 -11.48
C CYS A 197 4.15 -3.89 -10.19
N ARG A 198 4.32 -5.12 -9.72
CA ARG A 198 3.81 -5.65 -8.46
C ARG A 198 4.97 -6.14 -7.61
N ILE A 199 4.77 -6.26 -6.31
CA ILE A 199 5.74 -6.94 -5.45
C ILE A 199 5.46 -8.42 -5.40
N LYS A 200 6.51 -9.23 -5.43
CA LYS A 200 6.40 -10.66 -5.15
C LYS A 200 6.80 -10.92 -3.69
N PRO A 201 5.84 -11.15 -2.78
CA PRO A 201 6.19 -11.54 -1.42
C PRO A 201 6.79 -12.95 -1.41
N GLY A 202 7.69 -13.22 -0.46
CA GLY A 202 8.22 -14.57 -0.21
C GLY A 202 9.39 -15.04 -1.09
N SER A 203 9.85 -14.28 -2.09
CA SER A 203 11.15 -14.56 -2.71
C SER A 203 12.29 -14.28 -1.72
N SER A 204 13.42 -14.99 -1.86
CA SER A 204 14.62 -14.78 -1.04
C SER A 204 15.07 -13.31 -1.01
N ASP A 205 14.81 -12.59 -2.10
CA ASP A 205 14.96 -11.15 -2.21
C ASP A 205 13.61 -10.51 -2.57
N SER A 206 13.23 -9.45 -1.88
CA SER A 206 12.09 -8.61 -2.26
C SER A 206 12.36 -7.95 -3.61
N ARG A 207 11.51 -8.23 -4.60
CA ARG A 207 11.66 -7.71 -5.97
C ARG A 207 10.32 -7.24 -6.52
N LEU A 208 10.40 -6.22 -7.37
CA LEU A 208 9.28 -5.84 -8.21
C LEU A 208 9.31 -6.64 -9.51
N VAL A 209 8.16 -7.16 -9.89
CA VAL A 209 7.96 -7.94 -11.12
C VAL A 209 6.85 -7.30 -11.94
N PRO A 210 6.78 -7.49 -13.26
CA PRO A 210 5.66 -7.01 -14.06
C PRO A 210 4.31 -7.52 -13.51
N MET A 211 3.31 -6.66 -13.55
CA MET A 211 1.92 -7.04 -13.31
C MET A 211 1.48 -8.02 -14.40
N GLN A 212 0.64 -8.96 -14.01
CA GLN A 212 0.05 -9.93 -14.91
C GLN A 212 -1.25 -9.38 -15.48
N THR A 213 -1.51 -9.63 -16.75
CA THR A 213 -2.68 -9.11 -17.48
C THR A 213 -3.97 -9.89 -17.21
N ALA A 214 -3.87 -11.09 -16.61
CA ALA A 214 -5.03 -11.90 -16.27
C ALA A 214 -5.95 -11.17 -15.29
N SER A 215 -7.27 -11.23 -15.53
CA SER A 215 -8.29 -10.49 -14.78
C SER A 215 -8.32 -10.86 -13.28
N ASP A 216 -7.95 -12.10 -12.98
CA ASP A 216 -7.91 -12.71 -11.66
C ASP A 216 -6.51 -12.69 -11.02
N ALA A 217 -5.50 -12.15 -11.69
CA ALA A 217 -4.16 -12.07 -11.14
C ALA A 217 -4.11 -11.18 -9.88
N PRO A 218 -3.46 -11.62 -8.78
CA PRO A 218 -3.50 -10.92 -7.50
C PRO A 218 -2.80 -9.56 -7.53
N ASN A 219 -1.79 -9.39 -8.38
CA ASN A 219 -1.10 -8.11 -8.65
C ASN A 219 -0.93 -7.19 -7.42
N PRO A 220 -0.34 -7.66 -6.31
CA PRO A 220 -0.24 -6.86 -5.10
C PRO A 220 0.70 -5.66 -5.32
N ILE A 221 0.25 -4.47 -4.96
CA ILE A 221 1.07 -3.27 -5.09
C ILE A 221 2.11 -3.17 -3.97
N PHE A 222 3.17 -2.41 -4.21
CA PHE A 222 4.06 -1.93 -3.16
C PHE A 222 4.00 -0.42 -3.08
N ALA A 223 3.67 0.09 -1.91
CA ALA A 223 3.58 1.51 -1.65
C ALA A 223 4.57 1.91 -0.56
N VAL A 224 5.15 3.10 -0.70
CA VAL A 224 6.05 3.67 0.30
C VAL A 224 5.45 4.99 0.76
N TYR A 225 5.38 5.16 2.08
CA TYR A 225 4.88 6.35 2.73
C TYR A 225 5.86 6.81 3.79
N GLY A 226 5.95 8.11 3.99
CA GLY A 226 6.70 8.69 5.10
C GLY A 226 5.77 9.31 6.13
N LEU A 227 6.07 9.17 7.41
CA LEU A 227 5.34 9.76 8.51
C LEU A 227 6.30 10.60 9.35
N THR A 228 5.97 11.87 9.52
CA THR A 228 6.74 12.78 10.38
C THR A 228 5.93 13.12 11.62
N HIS A 229 6.54 13.02 12.79
CA HIS A 229 5.87 13.25 14.08
C HIS A 229 5.98 14.72 14.55
N GLY A 230 6.43 15.61 13.67
CA GLY A 230 6.88 16.94 14.05
C GLY A 230 8.18 16.87 14.85
N ASP A 231 8.55 17.97 15.51
CA ASP A 231 9.77 18.03 16.31
C ASP A 231 9.56 17.32 17.67
N ILE A 232 9.58 15.99 17.64
CA ILE A 232 9.40 15.11 18.80
C ILE A 232 10.54 15.28 19.81
N VAL A 233 11.75 15.63 19.33
CA VAL A 233 12.91 15.88 20.18
C VAL A 233 12.66 17.09 21.08
N ARG A 234 12.19 18.20 20.51
CA ARG A 234 11.80 19.37 21.32
C ARG A 234 10.62 19.10 22.25
N ALA A 235 9.72 18.19 21.87
CA ALA A 235 8.59 17.80 22.72
C ALA A 235 9.06 17.05 23.98
N GLU A 236 10.02 16.14 23.82
CA GLU A 236 10.64 15.40 24.92
C GLU A 236 11.44 16.31 25.84
N GLU A 237 12.22 17.25 25.29
CA GLU A 237 12.96 18.27 26.06
C GLU A 237 12.04 19.09 26.98
N ARG A 238 10.80 19.31 26.56
CA ARG A 238 9.79 20.07 27.31
C ARG A 238 8.91 19.22 28.22
N ASN A 239 9.11 17.90 28.25
CA ASN A 239 8.24 16.93 28.94
C ASN A 239 6.76 17.05 28.51
N ALA A 240 6.52 17.34 27.23
CA ALA A 240 5.16 17.41 26.71
C ALA A 240 4.49 16.03 26.76
N THR A 241 3.20 15.98 27.08
CA THR A 241 2.43 14.73 27.20
C THR A 241 1.88 14.23 25.86
N TRP A 242 1.71 15.14 24.89
CA TRP A 242 1.10 14.85 23.60
C TRP A 242 1.85 13.81 22.72
N PRO A 243 3.18 13.57 22.80
CA PRO A 243 3.83 12.55 21.97
C PRO A 243 3.28 11.14 22.23
N GLY A 244 3.00 10.80 23.49
CA GLY A 244 2.38 9.51 23.84
C GLY A 244 0.93 9.41 23.36
N GLU A 245 0.16 10.50 23.46
CA GLU A 245 -1.22 10.58 22.96
C GLU A 245 -1.27 10.48 21.44
N LEU A 246 -0.33 11.15 20.76
CA LEU A 246 -0.17 11.11 19.31
C LEU A 246 0.19 9.69 18.84
N GLN A 247 1.15 9.03 19.50
CA GLN A 247 1.50 7.65 19.16
C GLN A 247 0.28 6.73 19.31
N ASN A 248 -0.49 6.89 20.37
CA ASN A 248 -1.73 6.13 20.57
C ASN A 248 -2.80 6.47 19.51
N PHE A 249 -2.90 7.72 19.07
CA PHE A 249 -3.80 8.13 18.02
C PHE A 249 -3.40 7.55 16.64
N LEU A 250 -2.11 7.56 16.33
CA LEU A 250 -1.58 7.07 15.07
C LEU A 250 -1.57 5.54 14.98
N GLU A 251 -1.25 4.87 16.09
CA GLU A 251 -0.89 3.45 16.12
C GLU A 251 -1.58 2.61 17.21
N GLY A 252 -2.43 3.18 18.07
CA GLY A 252 -3.00 2.55 19.27
C GLY A 252 -4.09 1.47 19.07
N GLY A 253 -4.10 0.74 17.95
CA GLY A 253 -5.07 -0.34 17.69
C GLY A 253 -5.95 -0.11 16.47
N GLY A 254 -7.13 -0.73 16.39
CA GLY A 254 -8.01 -0.51 15.21
C GLY A 254 -8.79 0.78 15.15
N SER A 255 -8.79 1.57 16.23
CA SER A 255 -9.22 2.98 16.14
C SER A 255 -8.10 3.89 15.65
N ALA A 256 -6.88 3.37 15.51
CA ALA A 256 -5.73 4.14 15.11
C ALA A 256 -5.89 4.66 13.69
N LEU A 257 -5.40 5.88 13.47
CA LEU A 257 -5.57 6.58 12.21
C LEU A 257 -4.90 5.82 11.04
N LEU A 258 -3.69 5.29 11.26
CA LEU A 258 -2.96 4.56 10.21
C LEU A 258 -3.67 3.25 9.82
N ALA A 259 -4.26 2.55 10.80
CA ALA A 259 -5.06 1.35 10.55
C ALA A 259 -6.30 1.62 9.70
N ARG A 260 -6.78 2.87 9.67
CA ARG A 260 -7.91 3.31 8.84
C ARG A 260 -7.47 3.85 7.50
N ILE A 261 -6.41 4.65 7.45
CA ILE A 261 -6.01 5.37 6.23
C ILE A 261 -5.18 4.49 5.30
N LEU A 262 -4.22 3.73 5.81
CA LEU A 262 -3.32 2.93 4.96
C LEU A 262 -4.06 1.93 4.08
N PRO A 263 -5.07 1.17 4.56
CA PRO A 263 -5.82 0.28 3.69
C PRO A 263 -6.49 1.01 2.52
N HIS A 264 -7.09 2.18 2.75
CA HIS A 264 -7.70 2.99 1.69
C HIS A 264 -6.66 3.43 0.65
N LEU A 265 -5.48 3.86 1.09
CA LEU A 265 -4.38 4.24 0.19
C LEU A 265 -3.86 3.04 -0.62
N ILE A 266 -3.76 1.86 0.00
CA ILE A 266 -3.36 0.62 -0.70
C ILE A 266 -4.41 0.22 -1.74
N ILE A 267 -5.70 0.17 -1.35
CA ILE A 267 -6.80 -0.18 -2.27
C ILE A 267 -6.83 0.78 -3.46
N ARG A 268 -6.70 2.08 -3.18
CA ARG A 268 -6.61 3.11 -4.22
C ARG A 268 -5.47 2.83 -5.19
N GLY A 269 -4.26 2.64 -4.67
CA GLY A 269 -3.09 2.35 -5.51
C GLY A 269 -3.29 1.09 -6.35
N TRP A 270 -3.83 0.03 -5.75
CA TRP A 270 -4.10 -1.24 -6.42
C TRP A 270 -5.12 -1.09 -7.55
N GLN A 271 -6.23 -0.39 -7.30
CA GLN A 271 -7.26 -0.13 -8.32
C GLN A 271 -6.70 0.71 -9.46
N PHE A 272 -6.00 1.80 -9.16
CA PHE A 272 -5.41 2.65 -10.21
C PHE A 272 -4.39 1.91 -11.06
N SER A 273 -3.47 1.13 -10.47
CA SER A 273 -2.50 0.34 -11.23
C SER A 273 -3.18 -0.68 -12.15
N ARG A 274 -4.25 -1.34 -11.68
CA ARG A 274 -5.02 -2.28 -12.51
C ARG A 274 -5.73 -1.60 -13.67
N MET A 275 -6.39 -0.46 -13.41
CA MET A 275 -7.06 0.32 -14.45
C MET A 275 -6.08 0.85 -15.50
N ASP A 276 -4.94 1.37 -15.05
CA ASP A 276 -3.90 1.91 -15.93
C ASP A 276 -3.29 0.81 -16.81
N MET A 277 -3.04 -0.38 -16.24
CA MET A 277 -2.59 -1.55 -17.00
C MET A 277 -3.64 -2.00 -18.02
N ALA A 278 -4.91 -2.15 -17.62
CA ALA A 278 -5.98 -2.54 -18.54
C ALA A 278 -6.15 -1.53 -19.68
N ALA A 279 -6.09 -0.24 -19.37
CA ALA A 279 -6.13 0.82 -20.38
C ALA A 279 -4.91 0.78 -21.31
N HIS A 280 -3.72 0.51 -20.76
CA HIS A 280 -2.49 0.38 -21.54
C HIS A 280 -2.56 -0.81 -22.51
N ASP A 281 -2.97 -1.99 -22.04
CA ASP A 281 -3.12 -3.17 -22.88
C ASP A 281 -4.17 -2.97 -23.98
N MET A 282 -5.30 -2.33 -23.63
CA MET A 282 -6.34 -2.00 -24.61
C MET A 282 -5.82 -1.03 -25.68
N ARG A 283 -5.06 0.01 -25.30
CA ARG A 283 -4.45 0.93 -26.26
C ARG A 283 -3.45 0.21 -27.17
N ARG A 284 -2.58 -0.63 -26.61
CA ARG A 284 -1.61 -1.41 -27.37
C ARG A 284 -2.30 -2.30 -28.39
N PHE A 285 -3.30 -3.05 -27.93
CA PHE A 285 -4.11 -3.92 -28.79
C PHE A 285 -4.80 -3.15 -29.93
N LEU A 286 -5.42 -2.00 -29.63
CA LEU A 286 -6.05 -1.17 -30.64
C LEU A 286 -5.03 -0.59 -31.64
N GLN A 287 -3.86 -0.16 -31.17
CA GLN A 287 -2.78 0.33 -32.03
C GLN A 287 -2.30 -0.76 -33.00
N GLU A 288 -2.08 -1.99 -32.51
CA GLU A 288 -1.69 -3.13 -33.34
C GLU A 288 -2.75 -3.45 -34.41
N LYS A 289 -4.03 -3.46 -34.02
CA LYS A 289 -5.14 -3.68 -34.96
C LYS A 289 -5.30 -2.55 -35.97
N CYS A 290 -5.08 -1.30 -35.56
CA CYS A 290 -5.10 -0.16 -36.48
C CYS A 290 -3.91 -0.19 -37.45
N ALA A 291 -2.70 -0.49 -36.97
CA ALA A 291 -1.49 -0.58 -37.79
C ALA A 291 -1.63 -1.64 -38.88
N ALA A 292 -2.06 -2.85 -38.50
CA ALA A 292 -2.30 -3.95 -39.43
C ALA A 292 -3.33 -3.62 -40.53
N ARG A 293 -4.28 -2.72 -40.24
CA ARG A 293 -5.31 -2.27 -41.20
C ARG A 293 -4.87 -1.06 -42.03
N SER A 294 -4.02 -0.18 -41.50
CA SER A 294 -3.45 0.94 -42.26
C SER A 294 -2.42 0.52 -43.30
N GLU A 295 -1.82 -0.66 -43.12
CA GLU A 295 -0.93 -1.29 -44.11
C GLU A 295 -1.70 -1.94 -45.28
N THR A 296 -3.01 -2.12 -45.16
CA THR A 296 -3.86 -2.65 -46.24
C THR A 296 -4.21 -1.51 -47.20
N ASP A 297 -3.80 -1.60 -48.46
CA ASP A 297 -3.95 -0.50 -49.42
C ASP A 297 -5.44 -0.21 -49.72
N SER A 298 -5.78 1.06 -49.94
CA SER A 298 -7.17 1.51 -50.16
C SER A 298 -7.80 0.88 -51.42
N ALA A 299 -6.96 0.44 -52.36
CA ALA A 299 -7.36 -0.28 -53.56
C ALA A 299 -7.72 -1.76 -53.28
N GLU A 300 -7.07 -2.41 -52.31
CA GLU A 300 -7.37 -3.80 -51.93
C GLU A 300 -8.71 -3.91 -51.19
N LEU A 301 -9.06 -2.92 -50.36
CA LEU A 301 -10.33 -2.86 -49.64
C LEU A 301 -11.56 -2.86 -50.58
N ARG A 302 -11.45 -2.29 -51.79
CA ARG A 302 -12.54 -2.25 -52.79
C ARG A 302 -12.72 -3.59 -53.54
N CYS A 303 -11.70 -4.44 -53.50
CA CYS A 303 -11.68 -5.74 -54.18
C CYS A 303 -11.84 -6.92 -53.19
N LEU A 304 -12.02 -6.65 -51.89
CA LEU A 304 -12.24 -7.70 -50.90
C LEU A 304 -13.59 -8.40 -51.14
N PRO A 305 -13.63 -9.74 -51.11
CA PRO A 305 -14.87 -10.50 -51.12
C PRO A 305 -15.78 -10.05 -49.97
N GLY A 306 -17.09 -9.98 -50.19
CA GLY A 306 -18.06 -9.56 -49.16
C GLY A 306 -17.96 -10.34 -47.85
N GLN A 307 -17.50 -11.59 -47.91
CA GLN A 307 -17.23 -12.41 -46.73
C GLN A 307 -16.10 -11.85 -45.85
N LYS A 308 -14.97 -11.42 -46.43
CA LYS A 308 -13.86 -10.80 -45.69
C LYS A 308 -14.26 -9.44 -45.09
N LEU A 309 -15.11 -8.69 -45.79
CA LEU A 309 -15.66 -7.44 -45.26
C LEU A 309 -16.57 -7.71 -44.06
N SER A 310 -17.42 -8.74 -44.14
CA SER A 310 -18.29 -9.18 -43.04
C SER A 310 -17.48 -9.66 -41.83
N GLU A 311 -16.43 -10.46 -42.04
CA GLU A 311 -15.52 -10.89 -40.97
C GLU A 311 -14.84 -9.69 -40.31
N GLY A 312 -14.33 -8.74 -41.10
CA GLY A 312 -13.71 -7.52 -40.57
C GLY A 312 -14.69 -6.62 -39.78
N LEU A 313 -15.95 -6.53 -40.21
CA LEU A 313 -17.02 -5.84 -39.47
C LEU A 313 -17.35 -6.56 -38.16
N GLN A 314 -17.41 -7.90 -38.19
CA GLN A 314 -17.68 -8.71 -37.01
C GLN A 314 -16.54 -8.60 -35.99
N GLU A 315 -15.28 -8.59 -36.45
CA GLU A 315 -14.13 -8.26 -35.60
C GLU A 315 -14.26 -6.85 -34.99
N MET A 316 -14.64 -5.83 -35.75
CA MET A 316 -14.83 -4.50 -35.15
C MET A 316 -15.93 -4.49 -34.10
N ALA A 317 -17.02 -5.24 -34.32
CA ALA A 317 -18.10 -5.36 -33.36
C ALA A 317 -17.62 -6.05 -32.07
N THR A 318 -16.79 -7.09 -32.16
CA THR A 318 -16.20 -7.73 -30.96
C THR A 318 -15.24 -6.79 -30.25
N LEU A 319 -14.43 -6.01 -30.96
CA LEU A 319 -13.56 -5.00 -30.36
C LEU A 319 -14.35 -3.90 -29.65
N GLN A 320 -15.44 -3.44 -30.26
CA GLN A 320 -16.33 -2.47 -29.64
C GLN A 320 -16.99 -3.03 -28.38
N ALA A 321 -17.39 -4.30 -28.39
CA ALA A 321 -17.94 -4.97 -27.21
C ALA A 321 -16.91 -5.05 -26.07
N HIS A 322 -15.68 -5.47 -26.37
CA HIS A 322 -14.59 -5.52 -25.39
C HIS A 322 -14.27 -4.13 -24.81
N ALA A 323 -14.23 -3.09 -25.66
CA ALA A 323 -14.03 -1.72 -25.21
C ALA A 323 -15.13 -1.24 -24.26
N LYS A 324 -16.40 -1.57 -24.55
CA LYS A 324 -17.53 -1.25 -23.67
C LYS A 324 -17.43 -1.98 -22.33
N GLU A 325 -17.04 -3.25 -22.34
CA GLU A 325 -16.82 -4.01 -21.11
C GLU A 325 -15.72 -3.38 -20.24
N THR A 326 -14.56 -3.08 -20.82
CA THR A 326 -13.46 -2.41 -20.11
C THR A 326 -13.91 -1.06 -19.55
N SER A 327 -14.66 -0.26 -20.33
CA SER A 327 -15.22 1.00 -19.86
C SER A 327 -16.17 0.81 -18.67
N GLY A 328 -17.03 -0.20 -18.71
CA GLY A 328 -17.93 -0.52 -17.59
C GLY A 328 -17.18 -0.97 -16.33
N GLN A 329 -16.06 -1.69 -16.49
CA GLN A 329 -15.19 -2.04 -15.36
C GLN A 329 -14.49 -0.81 -14.76
N LEU A 330 -14.05 0.13 -15.60
CA LEU A 330 -13.47 1.41 -15.16
C LEU A 330 -14.49 2.24 -14.36
N GLU A 331 -15.73 2.35 -14.83
CA GLU A 331 -16.79 3.07 -14.10
C GLU A 331 -17.06 2.47 -12.71
N LYS A 332 -17.08 1.13 -12.59
CA LYS A 332 -17.23 0.45 -11.28
C LYS A 332 -16.06 0.75 -10.35
N ALA A 333 -14.83 0.79 -10.88
CA ALA A 333 -13.65 1.13 -10.10
C ALA A 333 -13.69 2.59 -9.63
N VAL A 334 -14.08 3.53 -10.48
CA VAL A 334 -14.27 4.95 -10.10
C VAL A 334 -15.28 5.10 -8.97
N LYS A 335 -16.45 4.45 -9.07
CA LYS A 335 -17.45 4.48 -7.98
C LYS A 335 -16.90 3.93 -6.65
N THR A 336 -16.11 2.86 -6.71
CA THR A 336 -15.45 2.31 -5.51
C THR A 336 -14.50 3.33 -4.88
N LEU A 337 -13.73 4.06 -5.70
CA LEU A 337 -12.84 5.12 -5.23
C LEU A 337 -13.60 6.29 -4.60
N GLU A 338 -14.75 6.68 -5.17
CA GLU A 338 -15.62 7.72 -4.60
C GLU A 338 -16.17 7.33 -3.22
N VAL A 339 -16.59 6.08 -3.05
CA VAL A 339 -17.03 5.55 -1.75
C VAL A 339 -15.89 5.59 -0.74
N HIS A 340 -14.69 5.16 -1.12
CA HIS A 340 -13.51 5.19 -0.25
C HIS A 340 -13.11 6.61 0.15
N ARG A 341 -13.20 7.58 -0.78
CA ARG A 341 -13.00 9.00 -0.47
C ARG A 341 -13.98 9.47 0.61
N ASN A 342 -15.27 9.26 0.41
CA ASN A 342 -16.31 9.70 1.34
C ASN A 342 -16.15 9.07 2.73
N ASN A 343 -15.73 7.80 2.79
CA ASN A 343 -15.47 7.12 4.06
C ASN A 343 -14.24 7.71 4.78
N THR A 344 -13.15 7.97 4.05
CA THR A 344 -11.92 8.53 4.64
C THR A 344 -12.15 9.93 5.22
N GLU A 345 -12.95 10.77 4.54
CA GLU A 345 -13.34 12.10 5.03
C GLU A 345 -14.16 12.03 6.34
N ARG A 346 -14.99 10.99 6.54
CA ARG A 346 -15.77 10.80 7.77
C ARG A 346 -14.93 10.42 8.98
N TYR A 347 -13.86 9.64 8.81
CA TYR A 347 -13.01 9.17 9.92
C TYR A 347 -12.08 10.26 10.49
N CYS A 348 -11.96 11.40 9.81
CA CYS A 348 -11.14 12.53 10.23
C CYS A 348 -11.86 13.52 11.18
N ARG A 349 -13.01 13.14 11.77
CA ARG A 349 -13.76 13.97 12.74
C ARG A 349 -13.60 13.42 14.18
N ASN A 350 -13.09 14.28 15.09
CA ASN A 350 -12.74 14.12 16.54
C ASN A 350 -11.33 13.58 16.86
N PRO A 351 -10.73 13.95 18.02
CA PRO A 351 -10.49 15.29 18.61
C PRO A 351 -9.22 15.97 18.04
N TRP A 352 -8.51 15.31 17.12
CA TRP A 352 -7.40 15.88 16.36
C TRP A 352 -7.93 16.45 15.05
N TYR A 353 -7.52 17.66 14.68
CA TYR A 353 -7.92 18.23 13.40
C TYR A 353 -7.04 17.65 12.29
N CYS A 354 -7.64 16.81 11.45
CA CYS A 354 -6.99 16.14 10.34
C CYS A 354 -7.33 16.85 9.02
N LEU A 355 -6.35 17.48 8.39
CA LEU A 355 -6.46 17.94 7.01
C LEU A 355 -6.01 16.81 6.08
N LEU A 356 -6.98 16.00 5.66
CA LEU A 356 -6.78 14.99 4.63
C LEU A 356 -6.86 15.67 3.25
N LYS A 357 -5.76 15.65 2.50
CA LYS A 357 -5.78 16.07 1.08
C LYS A 357 -6.23 14.86 0.26
N VAL A 358 -7.53 14.77 0.00
CA VAL A 358 -8.06 13.75 -0.90
C VAL A 358 -7.95 14.27 -2.34
N PHE A 359 -7.01 13.70 -3.10
CA PHE A 359 -6.93 13.90 -4.56
C PHE A 359 -7.79 12.89 -5.30
#